data_AF-A0A7T1AJ48-F1
#
_entry.id   AF-A0A7T1AJ48-F1
#
_cell.length_a   1.000
_cell.length_b   1.000
_cell.length_c   1.000
_cell.angle_alpha   90.00
_cell.angle_beta   90.00
_cell.angle_gamma   90.00
#
_symmetry.space_group_name_H-M   'P 1'
#
loop_
_entity.id
_entity.type
_entity.pdbx_description
1 polymer ?
#
loop_
_entity_poly.entity_id
_entity_poly.type
_entity_poly.pdbx_seq_one_letter_code
_entity_poly.pdbx_strand_id
1 'polypeptide(L)'
;MILILDNYDSFTFNLVQYFGEITQDDFMVCRNDEITLEKIQTLKPDRIVISPGPKDPTDVGICNDVISRFAPNIPILGVCLWPSMYWVRFWSANS
;
A
#
# COMPACT_ATOMS: atom_id res chain seq x y z
N MET A 1 -12.26 2.62 -4.98
CA MET A 1 -11.74 1.87 -3.82
C MET A 1 -10.22 1.91 -3.77
N ILE A 2 -9.66 2.33 -2.64
CA ILE A 2 -8.23 2.33 -2.33
C ILE A 2 -7.93 1.11 -1.44
N LEU A 3 -7.02 0.25 -1.90
CA LEU A 3 -6.48 -0.85 -1.08
C LEU A 3 -5.27 -0.35 -0.30
N ILE A 4 -5.28 -0.54 1.01
CA ILE A 4 -4.17 -0.21 1.89
C ILE A 4 -3.56 -1.52 2.41
N LEU A 5 -2.31 -1.79 2.05
CA LEU A 5 -1.53 -2.90 2.59
C LEU A 5 -0.81 -2.44 3.85
N ASP A 6 -1.21 -3.00 4.97
CA ASP A 6 -0.67 -2.73 6.30
C ASP A 6 0.51 -3.66 6.59
N ASN A 7 1.70 -3.10 6.72
CA ASN A 7 2.89 -3.82 7.16
C ASN A 7 3.02 -3.81 8.71
N TYR A 8 1.90 -3.93 9.43
CA TYR A 8 1.83 -3.82 10.89
C TYR A 8 2.31 -2.46 11.42
N ASP A 9 1.93 -1.37 10.73
CA ASP A 9 2.36 -0.03 11.08
C ASP A 9 1.36 0.70 12.00
N SER A 10 1.89 1.45 12.96
CA SER A 10 1.07 2.20 13.90
C SER A 10 0.39 3.43 13.28
N PHE A 11 0.80 3.86 12.08
CA PHE A 11 0.24 5.02 11.40
C PHE A 11 -0.74 4.66 10.26
N THR A 12 -0.98 3.38 9.98
CA THR A 12 -1.91 2.95 8.93
C THR A 12 -3.28 3.62 9.02
N PHE A 13 -3.87 3.70 10.21
CA PHE A 13 -5.18 4.36 10.39
C PHE A 13 -5.13 5.89 10.31
N ASN A 14 -3.97 6.50 10.59
CA ASN A 14 -3.80 7.93 10.34
C ASN A 14 -3.85 8.24 8.85
N LEU A 15 -3.27 7.37 8.01
CA LEU A 15 -3.38 7.48 6.54
C LEU A 15 -4.83 7.30 6.08
N VAL A 16 -5.54 6.29 6.60
CA VAL A 16 -6.97 6.06 6.29
C VAL A 16 -7.80 7.31 6.61
N GLN A 17 -7.65 7.85 7.83
CA GLN A 17 -8.38 9.04 8.25
C GLN A 17 -8.06 10.23 7.34
N TYR A 18 -6.78 10.50 7.09
CA TYR A 18 -6.35 11.62 6.26
C TYR A 18 -6.89 11.50 4.82
N PHE A 19 -6.85 10.31 4.22
CA PHE A 19 -7.43 10.08 2.91
C PHE A 19 -8.96 10.22 2.91
N GLY A 20 -9.63 9.81 3.99
CA GLY A 20 -11.07 10.00 4.17
C GLY A 20 -11.48 11.47 4.33
N GLU A 21 -10.57 12.34 4.76
CA GLU A 21 -10.81 13.79 4.83
C GLU A 21 -10.70 14.48 3.46
N ILE A 22 -9.88 13.94 2.54
CA ILE A 22 -9.57 14.60 1.26
C ILE A 22 -10.13 13.88 0.02
N THR A 23 -10.71 12.68 0.17
CA THR A 23 -11.31 11.90 -0.92
C THR A 23 -12.68 11.35 -0.50
N GLN A 24 -13.47 10.94 -1.50
CA GLN A 24 -14.74 10.21 -1.29
C GLN A 24 -14.60 8.71 -1.60
N ASP A 25 -13.36 8.21 -1.68
CA ASP A 25 -13.09 6.83 -2.06
C ASP A 25 -13.38 5.86 -0.90
N ASP A 26 -13.84 4.65 -1.22
CA ASP A 26 -13.91 3.55 -0.26
C ASP A 26 -12.51 3.00 0.07
N PHE A 27 -12.27 2.64 1.32
CA PHE A 27 -10.99 2.08 1.77
C PHE A 27 -11.14 0.62 2.20
N MET A 28 -10.17 -0.21 1.79
CA MET A 28 -10.01 -1.56 2.33
C MET A 28 -8.60 -1.73 2.87
N VAL A 29 -8.48 -1.98 4.17
CA VAL A 29 -7.19 -2.24 4.83
C VAL A 29 -7.01 -3.74 4.98
N CYS A 30 -5.87 -4.26 4.55
CA CYS A 30 -5.47 -5.66 4.74
C CYS A 30 -4.01 -5.73 5.14
N ARG A 31 -3.64 -6.69 5.98
CA ARG A 31 -2.22 -6.92 6.26
C ARG A 31 -1.51 -7.52 5.06
N ASN A 32 -0.20 -7.29 4.98
CA ASN A 32 0.66 -7.75 3.90
C ASN A 32 0.78 -9.28 3.76
N ASP A 33 0.26 -10.04 4.73
CA ASP A 33 0.25 -11.50 4.82
C ASP A 33 -1.17 -12.10 4.83
N GLU A 34 -2.21 -11.26 4.96
CA GLU A 34 -3.62 -11.68 5.04
C GLU A 34 -4.35 -11.65 3.69
N ILE A 35 -3.67 -11.22 2.62
CA ILE A 35 -4.24 -11.12 1.27
C ILE A 35 -3.30 -11.75 0.24
N THR A 36 -3.86 -12.27 -0.86
CA THR A 36 -3.09 -12.85 -1.98
C THR A 36 -3.16 -11.96 -3.21
N LEU A 37 -2.19 -12.11 -4.12
CA LEU A 37 -2.18 -11.38 -5.39
C LEU A 37 -3.44 -11.67 -6.23
N GLU A 38 -3.94 -12.90 -6.22
CA GLU A 38 -5.16 -13.31 -6.93
C GLU A 38 -6.40 -12.60 -6.35
N LYS A 39 -6.43 -12.44 -5.02
CA LYS A 39 -7.50 -11.70 -4.36
C LYS A 39 -7.46 -10.23 -4.73
N ILE A 40 -6.27 -9.60 -4.74
CA ILE A 40 -6.08 -8.20 -5.17
C ILE A 40 -6.54 -8.02 -6.62
N GLN A 41 -6.17 -8.93 -7.51
CA GLN A 41 -6.60 -8.89 -8.92
C GLN A 41 -8.12 -9.00 -9.07
N THR A 42 -8.77 -9.80 -8.23
CA THR A 42 -10.23 -9.94 -8.22
C THR A 42 -10.93 -8.69 -7.67
N LEU A 43 -10.34 -8.08 -6.64
CA LEU A 43 -10.85 -6.86 -6.01
C LEU A 43 -10.79 -5.65 -6.92
N LYS A 44 -9.84 -5.62 -7.88
CA LYS A 44 -9.64 -4.52 -8.83
C LYS A 44 -9.59 -3.15 -8.15
N PRO A 45 -8.66 -2.92 -7.20
CA PRO A 45 -8.51 -1.61 -6.58
C PRO A 45 -8.14 -0.56 -7.62
N ASP A 46 -8.67 0.66 -7.46
CA ASP A 46 -8.32 1.80 -8.32
C ASP A 46 -6.92 2.32 -8.02
N ARG A 47 -6.49 2.20 -6.75
CA ARG A 47 -5.18 2.61 -6.25
C ARG A 47 -4.75 1.69 -5.10
N ILE A 48 -3.45 1.53 -4.94
CA ILE A 48 -2.87 0.77 -3.83
C ILE A 48 -1.98 1.71 -3.01
N VAL A 49 -2.11 1.64 -1.69
CA VAL A 49 -1.20 2.29 -0.74
C VAL A 49 -0.52 1.18 0.05
N ILE A 50 0.80 1.28 0.20
CA ILE A 50 1.59 0.39 1.05
C ILE A 50 2.05 1.21 2.24
N SER A 51 1.62 0.82 3.45
CA SER A 51 1.99 1.49 4.69
C SER A 51 3.48 1.29 5.01
N PRO A 52 4.06 2.12 5.90
CA PRO A 52 5.44 1.96 6.35
C PRO A 52 5.76 0.52 6.78
N GLY A 53 6.84 -0.03 6.25
CA GLY A 53 7.31 -1.35 6.67
C GLY A 53 7.91 -1.34 8.08
N PRO A 54 7.99 -2.50 8.76
CA PRO A 54 8.73 -2.64 10.01
C PRO A 54 10.22 -2.30 9.82
N LYS A 55 10.95 -2.15 10.93
CA LYS A 55 12.40 -1.91 10.97
C LYS A 55 13.26 -2.99 10.29
N ASP A 56 12.69 -4.02 9.67
CA ASP A 56 13.45 -5.02 8.91
C ASP A 56 12.97 -5.06 7.44
N PRO A 57 13.82 -4.71 6.47
CA PRO A 57 13.46 -4.75 5.04
C PRO A 57 13.15 -6.16 4.52
N THR A 58 13.43 -7.23 5.27
CA THR A 58 13.07 -8.59 4.85
C THR A 58 11.61 -8.97 5.12
N ASP A 59 10.89 -8.19 5.93
CA ASP A 59 9.54 -8.55 6.43
C ASP A 59 8.41 -7.76 5.74
N VAL A 60 8.55 -7.52 4.44
CA VAL A 60 7.59 -6.75 3.63
C VAL A 60 6.53 -7.62 2.95
N GLY A 61 6.43 -8.90 3.33
CA GLY A 61 5.41 -9.83 2.84
C GLY A 61 5.25 -9.82 1.31
N ILE A 62 4.01 -9.76 0.82
CA ILE A 62 3.72 -9.74 -0.62
C ILE A 62 3.99 -8.38 -1.30
N CYS A 63 4.42 -7.34 -0.57
CA CYS A 63 4.44 -5.97 -1.10
C CYS A 63 5.32 -5.81 -2.35
N ASN A 64 6.46 -6.49 -2.42
CA ASN A 64 7.32 -6.48 -3.60
C ASN A 64 6.64 -7.12 -4.82
N ASP A 65 5.90 -8.21 -4.60
CA ASP A 65 5.17 -8.89 -5.66
C ASP A 65 3.97 -8.05 -6.13
N VAL A 66 3.32 -7.35 -5.19
CA VAL A 66 2.24 -6.39 -5.49
C VAL A 66 2.76 -5.26 -6.37
N ILE A 67 3.90 -4.65 -6.01
CA ILE A 67 4.50 -3.60 -6.83
C ILE A 67 4.83 -4.15 -8.22
N SER A 68 5.53 -5.28 -8.30
CA SER A 68 5.96 -5.86 -9.57
C SER A 68 4.78 -6.22 -10.48
N ARG A 69 3.68 -6.74 -9.93
CA ARG A 69 2.51 -7.20 -10.69
C ARG A 69 1.53 -6.08 -11.05
N PHE A 70 1.34 -5.10 -10.18
CA PHE A 70 0.25 -4.14 -10.30
C PHE A 70 0.68 -2.71 -10.66
N ALA A 71 1.92 -2.30 -10.34
CA ALA A 71 2.42 -0.96 -10.68
C ALA A 71 2.26 -0.56 -12.16
N PRO A 72 2.36 -1.47 -13.14
CA PRO A 72 2.15 -1.10 -14.55
C PRO A 72 0.73 -0.64 -14.88
N ASN A 73 -0.28 -1.01 -14.09
CA ASN A 73 -1.70 -0.78 -14.40
C ASN A 73 -2.47 -0.05 -13.30
N ILE A 74 -1.99 -0.09 -12.06
CA ILE A 74 -2.64 0.45 -10.88
C ILE A 74 -1.65 1.39 -10.20
N PRO A 75 -2.00 2.67 -9.97
CA PRO A 75 -1.14 3.59 -9.25
C PRO A 75 -0.85 3.08 -7.83
N ILE A 76 0.42 3.07 -7.45
CA ILE A 76 0.85 2.61 -6.12
C ILE A 76 1.59 3.73 -5.40
N LEU A 77 1.19 3.99 -4.15
CA LEU A 77 1.88 4.88 -3.23
C LEU A 77 2.53 4.05 -2.12
N GLY A 78 3.86 4.02 -2.06
CA GLY A 78 4.60 3.45 -0.93
C GLY A 78 5.06 4.56 0.02
N VAL A 79 4.69 4.44 1.30
CA VAL A 79 5.18 5.32 2.37
C VAL A 79 6.18 4.53 3.20
N CYS A 80 7.37 5.07 3.46
CA CYS A 80 8.37 4.43 4.30
C CYS A 80 8.87 5.39 5.39
N LEU A 81 8.86 4.91 6.64
CA LEU A 81 9.35 5.62 7.82
C LEU A 81 10.53 4.82 8.40
N TRP A 82 11.75 5.09 7.94
CA TRP A 82 12.95 4.55 8.59
C TRP A 82 13.54 5.61 9.54
N PRO A 83 14.05 5.23 10.74
CA PRO A 83 14.57 6.20 11.72
C PRO A 83 15.63 7.15 11.16
N SER A 84 16.39 6.73 10.15
CA SER A 84 17.40 7.57 9.48
C SER A 84 16.98 8.08 8.10
N MET A 85 15.77 7.78 7.63
CA MET A 85 15.40 8.01 6.24
C MET A 85 13.87 7.95 5.98
N TYR A 86 13.31 9.08 5.55
CA TYR A 86 11.90 9.18 5.12
C TYR A 86 11.83 9.13 3.60
N TRP A 87 11.00 8.23 3.03
CA TRP A 87 10.76 8.20 1.58
C TRP A 87 9.29 8.00 1.26
N VAL A 88 8.83 8.70 0.24
CA VAL A 88 7.56 8.43 -0.44
C VAL A 88 7.91 8.07 -1.88
N ARG A 89 7.43 6.92 -2.35
CA ARG A 89 7.64 6.46 -3.72
C ARG A 89 6.30 6.26 -4.41
N PHE A 90 6.19 6.81 -5.61
CA PHE A 90 5.01 6.68 -6.44
C PHE A 90 5.35 5.84 -7.67
N TRP A 91 4.53 4.83 -7.94
CA TRP A 91 4.55 4.07 -9.18
C TRP A 91 3.33 4.48 -10.00
N SER A 92 3.57 5.10 -11.15
CA SER A 92 2.53 5.53 -12.08
C SER A 92 2.09 4.36 -12.96
N ALA A 93 0.78 4.20 -13.14
CA ALA A 93 0.16 3.20 -14.02
C ALA A 93 0.35 3.46 -15.53
N ASN A 94 1.24 4.38 -15.92
CA ASN A 94 1.58 4.66 -17.31
C ASN A 94 3.06 5.00 -17.41
N SER A 95 3.83 4.09 -17.99
CA SER A 95 5.15 4.26 -18.60
C SER A 95 5.19 3.41 -19.86
#